data_AF-A0A368FKS1-F1
#
_entry.id   AF-A0A368FKS1-F1
#
_cell.length_a   1.000
_cell.length_b   1.000
_cell.length_c   1.000
_cell.angle_alpha   90.00
_cell.angle_beta   90.00
_cell.angle_gamma   90.00
#
_symmetry.space_group_name_H-M   'P 1'
#
loop_
_entity.id
_entity.type
_entity.pdbx_description
1 polymer ?
#
loop_
_entity_poly.entity_id
_entity_poly.type
_entity_poly.pdbx_seq_one_letter_code
_entity_poly.pdbx_strand_id
1 'polypeptide(L)'
;MAHLEDFLDEIDTTPAFAPISAAIRALINRMENDHDSMLRQLNTIEDACSELLKRSEPRSSCAFCTLEENRDMHQTVRCSRFPDAVARTLQAAKLALCERCLKPKHGIDDCGVSCVYCGLPHNTLLCSSRGRPGAPYKRRHH
;
A
#
# COMPACT_ATOMS: atom_id res chain seq x y z
N MET A 1 36.13 -20.33 1.75
CA MET A 1 35.47 -21.46 2.42
C MET A 1 36.10 -22.76 1.94
N ALA A 2 35.93 -23.17 0.68
CA ALA A 2 36.51 -24.41 0.13
C ALA A 2 38.01 -24.63 0.42
N HIS A 3 38.88 -23.66 0.11
CA HIS A 3 40.32 -23.78 0.40
C HIS A 3 40.70 -23.88 1.88
N LEU A 4 39.82 -23.43 2.78
CA LEU A 4 40.04 -23.51 4.22
C LEU A 4 39.54 -24.84 4.78
N GLU A 5 38.47 -25.39 4.21
CA GLU A 5 37.98 -26.74 4.52
C GLU A 5 38.97 -27.81 4.07
N ASP A 6 39.53 -27.69 2.86
CA ASP A 6 40.57 -28.58 2.34
C ASP A 6 41.81 -28.61 3.27
N PHE A 7 42.20 -27.45 3.81
CA PHE A 7 43.33 -27.32 4.73
C PHE A 7 43.03 -27.89 6.12
N LEU A 8 41.79 -27.77 6.61
CA LEU A 8 41.36 -28.36 7.89
C LEU A 8 41.29 -29.88 7.82
N ASP A 9 40.91 -30.43 6.67
CA ASP A 9 40.89 -31.88 6.43
C ASP A 9 42.31 -32.47 6.36
N GLU A 10 43.28 -31.72 5.84
CA GLU A 10 44.69 -32.11 5.82
C GLU A 10 45.30 -32.11 7.25
N ILE A 11 44.93 -31.14 8.10
CA ILE A 11 45.39 -31.05 9.51
C ILE A 11 44.76 -32.16 10.38
N ASP A 12 43.53 -32.59 10.09
CA ASP A 12 42.83 -33.64 10.84
C ASP A 12 43.49 -35.02 10.76
N THR A 13 44.45 -35.22 9.84
CA THR A 13 45.30 -36.41 9.80
C THR A 13 46.18 -36.56 11.06
N THR A 14 46.30 -35.49 11.86
CA THR A 14 47.04 -35.48 13.12
C THR A 14 46.10 -35.39 14.33
N PRO A 15 46.05 -36.43 15.20
CA PRO A 15 45.05 -36.53 16.28
C PRO A 15 45.18 -35.45 17.37
N ALA A 16 46.34 -34.78 17.46
CA ALA A 16 46.55 -33.69 18.41
C ALA A 16 45.79 -32.40 18.03
N PHE A 17 45.46 -32.20 16.76
CA PHE A 17 44.84 -30.96 16.25
C PHE A 17 43.32 -31.08 16.02
N ALA A 18 42.76 -32.29 16.08
CA ALA A 18 41.33 -32.56 15.97
C ALA A 18 40.39 -31.66 16.81
N PRO A 19 40.70 -31.32 18.09
CA PRO A 19 39.82 -30.42 18.85
C PRO A 19 39.85 -28.98 18.34
N ILE A 20 40.98 -28.54 17.78
CA ILE A 20 41.17 -27.19 17.24
C ILE A 20 40.45 -27.07 15.89
N SER A 21 40.61 -28.06 15.01
CA SER A 21 39.89 -28.09 13.72
C SER A 21 38.38 -28.15 13.92
N ALA A 22 37.88 -28.94 14.89
CA ALA A 22 36.47 -28.98 15.26
C ALA A 22 35.95 -27.61 15.75
N ALA A 23 36.73 -26.92 16.57
CA ALA A 23 36.38 -25.57 17.04
C ALA A 23 36.35 -24.55 15.89
N ILE A 24 37.30 -24.63 14.95
CA ILE A 24 37.32 -23.76 13.76
C ILE A 24 36.09 -24.02 12.88
N ARG A 25 35.74 -25.28 12.60
CA ARG A 25 34.52 -25.63 11.85
C ARG A 25 33.26 -25.13 12.55
N ALA A 26 33.19 -25.24 13.88
CA ALA A 26 32.07 -24.72 14.65
C ALA A 26 31.94 -23.19 14.55
N LEU A 27 33.06 -22.46 14.56
CA LEU A 27 33.09 -21.01 14.36
C LEU A 27 32.64 -20.63 12.95
N ILE A 28 33.12 -21.34 11.94
CA ILE A 28 32.75 -21.14 10.54
C ILE A 28 31.24 -21.31 10.37
N ASN A 29 30.68 -22.44 10.83
CA ASN A 29 29.25 -22.69 10.78
C ASN A 29 28.45 -21.59 11.51
N ARG A 30 28.96 -21.10 12.63
CA ARG A 30 28.32 -20.00 13.35
C ARG A 30 28.31 -18.71 12.53
N MET A 31 29.44 -18.37 11.90
CA MET A 31 29.56 -17.19 11.05
C MET A 31 28.63 -17.27 9.83
N GLU A 32 28.51 -18.43 9.20
CA GLU A 32 27.58 -18.63 8.08
C GLU A 32 26.12 -18.50 8.53
N ASN A 33 25.75 -19.10 9.66
CA ASN A 33 24.41 -18.98 10.22
C ASN A 33 24.07 -17.53 10.59
N ASP A 34 25.02 -16.81 11.20
CA ASP A 34 24.86 -15.40 11.55
C ASP A 34 24.74 -14.53 10.28
N HIS A 35 25.55 -14.81 9.26
CA HIS A 35 25.48 -14.15 7.97
C HIS A 35 24.13 -14.37 7.26
N ASP A 36 23.66 -15.61 7.20
CA ASP A 36 22.35 -15.94 6.63
C ASP A 36 21.20 -15.31 7.41
N SER A 37 21.30 -15.29 8.74
CA SER A 37 20.33 -14.62 9.60
C SER A 37 20.30 -13.11 9.32
N MET A 38 21.47 -12.48 9.20
CA MET A 38 21.59 -11.06 8.86
C MET A 38 21.00 -10.76 7.47
N LEU A 39 21.30 -11.57 6.46
CA LEU A 39 20.73 -11.39 5.11
C LEU A 39 19.20 -11.47 5.12
N ARG A 40 18.63 -12.43 5.86
CA ARG A 40 17.16 -12.54 6.01
C ARG A 40 16.55 -11.31 6.69
N GLN A 41 17.21 -10.79 7.73
CA GLN A 41 16.77 -9.58 8.41
C GLN A 41 16.83 -8.35 7.49
N LEU A 42 17.90 -8.20 6.72
CA LEU A 42 18.04 -7.11 5.75
C LEU A 42 16.94 -7.15 4.68
N ASN A 43 16.69 -8.33 4.10
CA ASN A 43 15.59 -8.50 3.13
C ASN A 43 14.22 -8.14 3.74
N THR A 44 13.98 -8.55 4.99
CA THR A 44 12.73 -8.21 5.70
C THR A 44 12.58 -6.70 5.90
N ILE A 45 13.67 -6.00 6.23
CA ILE A 45 13.69 -4.55 6.39
C ILE A 45 13.47 -3.86 5.04
N GLU A 46 14.12 -4.34 3.97
CA GLU A 46 13.95 -3.81 2.62
C GLU A 46 12.49 -3.93 2.14
N ASP A 47 11.86 -5.09 2.36
CA ASP A 47 10.45 -5.31 2.05
C ASP A 47 9.54 -4.36 2.84
N ALA A 48 9.79 -4.21 4.15
CA ALA A 48 9.03 -3.30 5.00
C ALA A 48 9.17 -1.84 4.56
N CYS A 49 10.40 -1.40 4.25
CA CYS A 49 10.67 -0.05 3.73
C CYS A 49 9.98 0.18 2.40
N SER A 50 10.02 -0.81 1.49
CA SER A 50 9.36 -0.75 0.19
C SER A 50 7.83 -0.61 0.32
N GLU A 51 7.22 -1.32 1.26
CA GLU A 51 5.79 -1.21 1.54
C GLU A 51 5.43 0.15 2.17
N LEU A 52 6.25 0.66 3.09
CA LEU A 52 6.05 1.99 3.68
C LEU A 52 6.12 3.08 2.61
N LEU A 53 7.09 3.00 1.70
CA LEU A 53 7.22 3.96 0.58
C LEU A 53 5.95 3.97 -0.28
N LYS A 54 5.45 2.80 -0.70
CA LYS A 54 4.20 2.67 -1.47
C LYS A 54 2.98 3.26 -0.74
N ARG A 55 2.90 3.08 0.59
CA ARG A 55 1.78 3.60 1.40
C ARG A 55 1.88 5.10 1.64
N SER A 56 3.09 5.63 1.71
CA SER A 56 3.38 7.05 1.93
C SER A 56 3.29 7.91 0.67
N GLU A 57 3.07 7.29 -0.49
CA GLU A 57 2.96 8.02 -1.74
C GLU A 57 1.87 9.10 -1.61
N PRO A 58 2.20 10.37 -1.88
CA PRO A 58 1.26 11.45 -1.69
C PRO A 58 0.02 11.20 -2.55
N ARG A 59 -1.16 11.48 -1.99
CA ARG A 59 -2.44 11.38 -2.69
C ARG A 59 -3.21 12.67 -2.55
N SER A 60 -3.86 13.07 -3.62
CA SER A 60 -4.76 14.23 -3.60
C SER A 60 -5.92 13.94 -2.65
N SER A 61 -6.25 14.90 -1.77
CA SER A 61 -7.45 14.84 -0.93
C SER A 61 -8.76 14.93 -1.74
N CYS A 62 -8.66 15.34 -3.01
CA CYS A 62 -9.77 15.38 -3.96
C CYS A 62 -9.67 14.19 -4.92
N ALA A 63 -10.71 13.35 -4.96
CA ALA A 63 -10.77 12.20 -5.86
C ALA A 63 -10.83 12.60 -7.35
N PHE A 64 -11.11 13.87 -7.67
CA PHE A 64 -11.24 14.35 -9.05
C PHE A 64 -10.00 15.08 -9.59
N CYS A 65 -9.12 15.56 -8.71
CA CYS A 65 -7.95 16.34 -9.08
C CYS A 65 -6.68 15.54 -8.83
N THR A 66 -5.68 15.69 -9.69
CA THR A 66 -4.32 15.20 -9.39
C THR A 66 -3.71 15.98 -8.22
N LEU A 67 -2.58 15.50 -7.70
CA LEU A 67 -1.81 16.21 -6.66
C LEU A 67 -1.47 17.64 -7.09
N GLU A 68 -0.98 17.81 -8.31
CA GLU A 68 -0.55 19.10 -8.86
C GLU A 68 -1.70 20.09 -9.03
N GLU A 69 -2.90 19.56 -9.29
CA GLU A 69 -4.12 20.33 -9.47
C GLU A 69 -4.79 20.70 -8.14
N ASN A 70 -4.50 19.99 -7.05
CA ASN A 70 -5.07 20.19 -5.72
C ASN A 70 -4.12 20.94 -4.78
N ARG A 71 -3.63 22.10 -5.22
CA ARG A 71 -2.65 22.92 -4.46
C ARG A 71 -3.23 23.54 -3.18
N ASP A 72 -4.54 23.77 -3.15
CA ASP A 72 -5.29 24.29 -2.01
C ASP A 72 -5.79 23.18 -1.06
N MET A 73 -5.45 21.92 -1.33
CA MET A 73 -5.78 20.74 -0.52
C MET A 73 -7.29 20.56 -0.26
N HIS A 74 -8.15 20.99 -1.19
CA HIS A 74 -9.58 20.87 -1.04
C HIS A 74 -10.05 19.40 -1.02
N GLN A 75 -11.09 19.14 -0.22
CA GLN A 75 -11.78 17.86 -0.23
C GLN A 75 -12.66 17.72 -1.48
N THR A 76 -12.87 16.50 -1.97
CA THR A 76 -13.69 16.20 -3.17
C THR A 76 -15.06 16.90 -3.19
N VAL A 77 -15.70 17.01 -2.02
CA VAL A 77 -16.99 17.68 -1.84
C VAL A 77 -16.95 19.16 -2.26
N ARG A 78 -15.82 19.83 -2.02
CA ARG A 78 -15.57 21.26 -2.26
C ARG A 78 -14.82 21.56 -3.56
N CYS A 79 -14.57 20.54 -4.40
CA CYS A 79 -13.91 20.74 -5.68
C CYS A 79 -14.70 21.71 -6.57
N SER A 80 -14.09 22.85 -6.91
CA SER A 80 -14.70 23.90 -7.73
C SER A 80 -14.55 23.65 -9.24
N ARG A 81 -13.55 22.85 -9.65
CA ARG A 81 -13.29 22.53 -11.07
C ARG A 81 -14.41 21.70 -11.71
N PHE A 82 -15.10 20.89 -10.91
CA PHE A 82 -16.23 20.07 -11.34
C PHE A 82 -17.48 20.47 -10.53
N PRO A 83 -18.18 21.55 -10.92
CA PRO A 83 -19.21 22.16 -10.10
C PRO A 83 -20.50 21.32 -10.03
N ASP A 84 -20.88 20.68 -11.13
CA ASP A 84 -22.14 19.94 -11.25
C ASP A 84 -21.98 18.41 -11.31
N ALA A 85 -23.10 17.71 -11.21
CA ALA A 85 -23.15 16.24 -11.20
C ALA A 85 -22.66 15.62 -12.51
N VAL A 86 -22.92 16.24 -13.66
CA VAL A 86 -22.52 15.72 -14.97
C VAL A 86 -21.01 15.81 -15.12
N ALA A 87 -20.43 16.99 -14.83
CA ALA A 87 -18.99 17.19 -14.85
C ALA A 87 -18.24 16.22 -13.91
N ARG A 88 -18.78 16.00 -12.71
CA ARG A 88 -18.20 15.04 -11.74
C ARG A 88 -18.30 13.59 -12.23
N THR A 89 -19.40 13.22 -12.88
CA THR A 89 -19.60 11.86 -13.42
C THR A 89 -18.63 11.58 -14.57
N LEU A 90 -18.49 12.53 -15.49
CA LEU A 90 -17.52 12.44 -16.58
C LEU A 90 -16.09 12.32 -16.06
N GLN A 91 -15.75 13.10 -15.02
CA GLN A 91 -14.42 13.03 -14.42
C GLN A 91 -14.19 11.70 -13.68
N ALA A 92 -15.19 11.18 -12.95
CA ALA A 92 -15.11 9.87 -12.32
C ALA A 92 -14.88 8.75 -13.35
N ALA A 93 -15.59 8.80 -14.49
CA ALA A 93 -15.41 7.88 -15.60
C ALA A 93 -14.01 7.99 -16.22
N LYS A 94 -13.54 9.23 -16.48
CA LYS A 94 -12.19 9.51 -17.01
C LYS A 94 -11.07 8.97 -16.12
N LEU A 95 -11.24 9.07 -14.80
CA LEU A 95 -10.29 8.58 -13.81
C LEU A 95 -10.48 7.09 -13.45
N ALA A 96 -11.38 6.38 -14.15
CA ALA A 96 -11.73 4.99 -13.86
C ALA A 96 -12.03 4.77 -12.36
N LEU A 97 -12.88 5.63 -11.80
CA LEU A 97 -13.38 5.50 -10.44
C LEU A 97 -14.70 4.74 -10.41
N CYS A 98 -14.97 4.07 -9.30
CA CYS A 98 -16.28 3.53 -9.02
C CYS A 98 -17.27 4.68 -8.76
N GLU A 99 -18.33 4.77 -9.54
CA GLU A 99 -19.34 5.83 -9.43
C GLU A 99 -20.11 5.80 -8.10
N ARG A 100 -20.04 4.69 -7.35
CA ARG A 100 -20.69 4.53 -6.05
C ARG A 100 -19.83 5.05 -4.90
N CYS A 101 -18.58 4.62 -4.82
CA CYS A 101 -17.69 4.94 -3.68
C CYS A 101 -16.57 5.95 -4.00
N LEU A 102 -16.38 6.33 -5.26
CA LEU A 102 -15.31 7.19 -5.77
C LEU A 102 -13.88 6.71 -5.46
N LYS A 103 -13.72 5.42 -5.15
CA LYS A 103 -12.42 4.73 -5.09
C LYS A 103 -12.05 4.22 -6.49
N PRO A 104 -10.80 3.77 -6.73
CA PRO A 104 -10.44 3.10 -7.98
C PRO A 104 -11.48 2.03 -8.35
N LYS A 105 -11.84 1.96 -9.63
CA LYS A 105 -12.88 1.06 -10.12
C LYS A 105 -12.56 -0.38 -9.70
N HIS A 106 -13.49 -0.96 -8.96
CA HIS A 106 -13.48 -2.35 -8.55
C HIS A 106 -14.52 -3.12 -9.38
N GLY A 107 -14.29 -4.41 -9.56
CA GLY A 107 -15.08 -5.27 -10.45
C GLY A 107 -16.45 -5.66 -9.87
N ILE A 108 -16.72 -6.98 -9.85
CA ILE A 108 -18.01 -7.56 -9.44
C ILE A 108 -18.36 -7.25 -7.96
N ASP A 109 -17.37 -6.89 -7.16
CA ASP A 109 -17.57 -6.53 -5.76
C ASP A 109 -18.45 -5.29 -5.62
N ASP A 110 -19.65 -5.46 -5.05
CA ASP A 110 -20.49 -4.34 -4.68
C ASP A 110 -19.87 -3.63 -3.46
N CYS A 111 -19.59 -2.33 -3.58
CA CYS A 111 -19.13 -1.51 -2.44
C CYS A 111 -20.24 -1.14 -1.45
N GLY A 112 -21.50 -1.53 -1.71
CA GLY A 112 -22.65 -1.31 -0.83
C GLY A 112 -23.10 0.14 -0.72
N VAL A 113 -22.51 1.06 -1.50
CA VAL A 113 -22.82 2.50 -1.41
C VAL A 113 -24.02 2.84 -2.29
N SER A 114 -25.04 3.44 -1.69
CA SER A 114 -26.21 4.01 -2.39
C SER A 114 -26.36 5.50 -2.07
N CYS A 115 -26.91 6.27 -2.99
CA CYS A 115 -27.11 7.69 -2.82
C CYS A 115 -28.17 7.98 -1.74
N VAL A 116 -27.82 8.76 -0.71
CA VAL A 116 -28.77 9.12 0.37
C VAL A 116 -29.92 10.01 -0.10
N TYR A 117 -29.77 10.69 -1.25
CA TYR A 117 -30.78 11.62 -1.76
C TYR A 117 -31.86 10.94 -2.60
N CYS A 118 -31.50 9.92 -3.40
CA CYS A 118 -32.44 9.26 -4.32
C CYS A 118 -32.45 7.72 -4.23
N GLY A 119 -31.62 7.12 -3.39
CA GLY A 119 -31.54 5.67 -3.19
C GLY A 119 -30.83 4.89 -4.30
N LEU A 120 -30.52 5.53 -5.43
CA LEU A 120 -29.87 4.88 -6.58
C LEU A 120 -28.38 4.56 -6.34
N PRO A 121 -27.79 3.59 -7.08
CA PRO A 121 -26.42 3.13 -6.88
C PRO A 121 -25.39 4.10 -7.47
N HIS A 122 -25.25 5.29 -6.86
CA HIS A 122 -24.19 6.25 -7.16
C HIS A 122 -23.78 7.02 -5.90
N ASN A 123 -22.61 7.65 -5.95
CA ASN A 123 -22.11 8.51 -4.90
C ASN A 123 -22.95 9.78 -4.81
N THR A 124 -23.24 10.26 -3.61
CA THR A 124 -24.04 11.48 -3.41
C THR A 124 -23.50 12.69 -4.16
N LEU A 125 -22.18 12.76 -4.41
CA LEU A 125 -21.56 13.84 -5.18
C LEU A 125 -21.92 13.83 -6.67
N LEU A 126 -22.35 12.69 -7.21
CA LEU A 126 -22.78 12.51 -8.61
C LEU A 126 -24.31 12.63 -8.77
N CYS A 127 -25.03 12.88 -7.68
CA CYS A 127 -26.49 12.93 -7.72
C CYS A 127 -27.01 14.26 -8.28
N SER A 128 -27.77 14.22 -9.37
CA SER A 128 -28.44 15.41 -9.94
C SER A 128 -29.48 16.05 -9.00
N SER A 129 -29.95 15.32 -8.00
CA SER A 129 -30.88 15.84 -6.98
C SER A 129 -30.18 16.54 -5.82
N ARG A 130 -28.84 16.47 -5.73
CA ARG A 130 -28.05 17.14 -4.70
C ARG A 130 -28.12 18.66 -4.90
N GLY A 131 -28.61 19.39 -3.90
CA GLY A 131 -28.73 20.85 -3.93
C GLY A 131 -30.06 21.39 -4.45
N ARG A 132 -31.07 20.55 -4.71
CA ARG A 132 -32.44 21.05 -4.88
C ARG A 132 -32.96 21.64 -3.56
N PRO A 133 -33.57 22.84 -3.57
CA PRO A 133 -34.29 23.35 -2.41
C PRO A 133 -35.39 22.35 -2.02
N GLY A 134 -35.31 21.76 -0.84
CA GLY A 134 -36.29 20.79 -0.33
C GLY A 134 -35.78 19.38 -0.02
N ALA A 135 -34.50 19.07 -0.23
CA ALA A 135 -33.94 17.78 0.21
C ALA A 135 -33.93 17.71 1.76
N PRO A 136 -34.65 16.75 2.39
CA PRO A 136 -34.70 16.67 3.85
C PRO A 136 -33.31 16.34 4.41
N TYR A 137 -32.81 17.22 5.28
CA TYR A 137 -31.65 16.92 6.12
C TYR A 137 -32.00 15.74 7.03
N LYS A 138 -31.64 14.51 6.65
CA LYS A 138 -31.72 13.38 7.58
C LYS A 138 -30.68 13.60 8.67
N ARG A 139 -31.15 14.02 9.85
CA ARG A 139 -30.37 14.06 11.09
C ARG A 139 -29.87 12.63 11.38
N ARG A 140 -28.56 12.48 11.61
CA ARG A 140 -28.00 11.22 12.12
C ARG A 140 -28.49 11.06 13.56
N HIS A 141 -29.16 9.95 13.85
CA HIS A 141 -29.34 9.50 15.22
C HIS A 141 -27.97 9.01 15.74
N HIS A 142 -27.53 9.61 16.83
CA HIS A 142 -26.47 9.08 17.68
C HIS A 142 -27.06 8.04 18.62
#